data_AF-A0A7G8BLY0-F1
#
_entry.id   AF-A0A7G8BLY0-F1
#
_cell.length_a   1.000
_cell.length_b   1.000
_cell.length_c   1.000
_cell.angle_alpha   90.00
_cell.angle_beta   90.00
_cell.angle_gamma   90.00
#
_symmetry.space_group_name_H-M   'P 1'
#
loop_
_entity.id
_entity.type
_entity.pdbx_description
1 polymer ?
#
loop_
_entity_poly.entity_id
_entity_poly.type
_entity_poly.pdbx_seq_one_letter_code
_entity_poly.pdbx_strand_id
1 'polypeptide(L)'
;MLAGYGQAQNQTQVRIDKASGQLLIQGKPFLIPGGELGNSSAGAAAQADQILPSMAKLNLNTVLMPVAWEQIEPQEGIVDFNILDHWIDVAR
;
A
#
# COMPACT_ATOMS: atom_id res chain seq x y z
N MET A 1 21.56 -31.63 7.41
CA MET A 1 21.87 -30.73 8.53
C MET A 1 21.48 -29.32 8.14
N LEU A 2 20.59 -28.72 8.94
CA LEU A 2 20.25 -27.30 9.07
C LEU A 2 19.78 -26.54 7.80
N ALA A 3 18.46 -26.53 7.62
CA ALA A 3 17.76 -25.47 6.90
C ALA A 3 17.92 -24.15 7.67
N GLY A 4 18.49 -23.14 7.02
CA GLY A 4 18.58 -21.79 7.57
C GLY A 4 17.20 -21.14 7.64
N TYR A 5 16.69 -20.94 8.85
CA TYR A 5 15.55 -20.09 9.13
C TYR A 5 15.94 -18.62 8.85
N GLY A 6 15.82 -18.19 7.61
CA GLY A 6 15.92 -16.79 7.21
C GLY A 6 14.67 -16.02 7.61
N GLN A 7 14.71 -15.39 8.78
CA GLN A 7 13.94 -14.24 9.25
C GLN A 7 12.61 -13.92 8.52
N ALA A 8 11.50 -14.51 9.00
CA ALA A 8 10.13 -14.01 8.74
C ALA A 8 9.80 -12.71 9.53
N GLN A 9 10.78 -12.08 10.19
CA GLN A 9 10.57 -10.97 11.12
C GLN A 9 10.16 -9.63 10.46
N ASN A 10 10.29 -9.50 9.13
CA ASN A 10 10.01 -8.23 8.41
C ASN A 10 8.73 -8.23 7.55
N GLN A 11 7.90 -9.26 7.61
CA GLN A 11 6.66 -9.31 6.81
C GLN A 11 5.45 -8.74 7.57
N THR A 12 4.53 -8.10 6.82
CA THR A 12 3.20 -7.72 7.31
C THR A 12 2.42 -8.98 7.69
N GLN A 13 1.91 -9.04 8.91
CA GLN A 13 1.18 -10.21 9.44
C GLN A 13 -0.15 -9.78 10.04
N VAL A 14 -1.20 -10.54 9.75
CA VAL A 14 -2.47 -10.44 10.47
C VAL A 14 -2.51 -11.56 11.49
N ARG A 15 -2.59 -11.23 12.78
CA ARG A 15 -2.78 -12.20 13.87
C ARG A 15 -4.20 -12.08 14.39
N ILE A 16 -4.92 -13.20 14.42
CA ILE A 16 -6.28 -13.28 14.95
C ILE A 16 -6.29 -14.38 16.00
N ASP A 17 -6.81 -14.07 17.18
CA ASP A 17 -7.08 -15.03 18.24
C ASP A 17 -8.59 -15.02 18.58
N LYS A 18 -9.00 -15.75 19.63
CA LYS A 18 -10.43 -15.87 19.99
C LYS A 18 -11.08 -14.56 20.44
N ALA A 19 -10.28 -13.57 20.87
CA ALA A 19 -10.75 -12.32 21.48
C ALA A 19 -10.30 -11.07 20.71
N SER A 20 -9.24 -11.14 19.89
CA SER A 20 -8.65 -9.96 19.26
C SER A 20 -8.07 -10.24 17.87
N GLY A 21 -7.86 -9.16 17.10
CA GLY A 21 -7.14 -9.16 15.82
C GLY A 21 -6.14 -8.02 15.77
N GLN A 22 -4.94 -8.27 15.23
CA GLN A 22 -3.86 -7.29 15.13
C GLN A 22 -3.21 -7.35 13.75
N LEU A 23 -2.96 -6.16 13.18
CA LEU A 23 -2.03 -5.99 12.08
C LEU A 23 -0.64 -5.72 12.66
N LEU A 24 0.34 -6.53 12.27
CA LEU A 24 1.73 -6.34 12.63
C LEU A 24 2.51 -5.90 11.40
N ILE A 25 3.21 -4.76 11.49
CA ILE A 25 4.17 -4.30 10.49
C ILE A 25 5.55 -4.33 11.15
N GLN A 26 6.51 -5.03 10.52
CA GLN A 26 7.86 -5.24 11.07
C GLN A 26 7.82 -5.76 12.53
N GLY A 27 6.91 -6.70 12.79
CA GLY A 27 6.75 -7.34 14.10
C GLY A 27 6.07 -6.48 15.19
N LYS A 28 5.65 -5.24 14.90
CA LYS A 28 5.00 -4.35 15.87
C LYS A 28 3.52 -4.15 15.54
N PRO A 29 2.62 -4.09 16.54
CA PRO A 29 1.23 -3.70 16.31
C PRO A 29 1.14 -2.35 15.60
N PHE A 30 0.33 -2.30 14.55
CA PHE A 30 0.13 -1.12 13.71
C PHE A 30 -1.36 -0.80 13.63
N LEU A 31 -1.71 0.43 14.00
CA LEU A 31 -3.06 0.97 13.77
C LEU A 31 -3.06 1.70 12.42
N ILE A 32 -4.15 1.56 11.66
CA ILE A 32 -4.37 2.28 10.40
C ILE A 32 -5.29 3.49 10.63
N PRO A 33 -4.74 4.68 10.94
CA PRO A 33 -5.30 5.96 10.53
C PRO A 33 -5.22 6.10 9.01
N GLY A 34 -6.17 5.48 8.32
CA GLY A 34 -6.22 5.40 6.86
C GLY A 34 -7.10 6.47 6.21
N GLY A 35 -6.74 6.85 4.98
CA GLY A 35 -7.63 7.57 4.06
C GLY A 35 -7.86 6.76 2.79
N GLU A 36 -9.08 6.77 2.28
CA GLU A 36 -9.43 6.13 1.00
C GLU A 36 -9.63 7.19 -0.07
N LEU A 37 -9.07 6.94 -1.24
CA LEU A 37 -9.28 7.77 -2.42
C LEU A 37 -10.58 7.39 -3.13
N GLY A 38 -11.23 8.38 -3.73
CA GLY A 38 -12.35 8.13 -4.63
C GLY A 38 -11.91 7.27 -5.84
N ASN A 39 -12.86 6.52 -6.41
CA ASN A 39 -12.62 5.52 -7.45
C ASN A 39 -11.81 6.01 -8.66
N SER A 40 -11.88 7.30 -8.98
CA SER A 40 -11.23 7.90 -10.16
C SER A 40 -10.11 8.89 -9.79
N SER A 41 -9.59 8.81 -8.57
CA SER A 41 -8.63 9.77 -8.02
C SER A 41 -7.17 9.29 -8.06
N ALA A 42 -6.87 8.25 -8.85
CA ALA A 42 -5.54 7.65 -8.97
C ALA A 42 -5.08 7.34 -10.42
N GLY A 43 -5.81 7.82 -11.42
CA GLY A 43 -5.55 7.53 -12.82
C GLY A 43 -4.37 8.28 -13.45
N ALA A 44 -3.71 9.19 -12.71
CA ALA A 44 -2.55 9.92 -13.20
C ALA A 44 -1.45 10.02 -12.13
N ALA A 45 -0.19 9.95 -12.55
CA ALA A 45 0.98 10.05 -11.68
C ALA A 45 0.99 11.37 -10.88
N ALA A 46 0.76 12.50 -11.56
CA ALA A 46 0.79 13.84 -10.94
C ALA A 46 -0.26 14.05 -9.82
N GLN A 47 -1.29 13.20 -9.71
CA GLN A 47 -2.24 13.26 -8.61
C GLN A 47 -1.57 12.90 -7.27
N ALA A 48 -0.58 12.00 -7.28
CA ALA A 48 0.17 11.59 -6.09
C ALA A 48 0.85 12.78 -5.40
N ASP A 49 1.44 13.68 -6.21
CA ASP A 49 2.23 14.84 -5.77
C ASP A 49 1.43 15.83 -4.93
N GLN A 50 0.10 15.82 -5.05
CA GLN A 50 -0.80 16.70 -4.31
C GLN A 50 -1.56 15.95 -3.21
N ILE A 51 -2.04 14.74 -3.52
CA ILE A 51 -2.92 13.98 -2.64
C ILE A 51 -2.16 13.43 -1.44
N LEU A 52 -1.02 12.76 -1.64
CA LEU A 52 -0.29 12.11 -0.55
C LEU A 52 0.25 13.12 0.47
N PRO A 53 0.85 14.27 0.07
CA PRO A 53 1.23 15.30 1.03
C PRO A 53 0.05 15.89 1.80
N SER A 54 -1.14 15.97 1.18
CA SER A 54 -2.33 16.46 1.85
C SER A 54 -2.84 15.47 2.90
N MET A 55 -2.77 14.17 2.61
CA MET A 55 -3.11 13.10 3.57
C MET A 55 -2.12 13.04 4.73
N ALA A 56 -0.82 13.22 4.46
CA ALA A 56 0.21 13.29 5.50
C ALA A 56 -0.05 14.45 6.48
N LYS A 57 -0.50 15.62 5.99
CA LYS A 57 -0.90 16.76 6.85
C LYS A 57 -2.08 16.46 7.77
N LEU A 58 -2.91 15.48 7.44
CA LEU A 58 -4.00 14.99 8.28
C LEU A 58 -3.55 13.94 9.29
N ASN A 59 -2.23 13.64 9.37
CA ASN A 59 -1.63 12.59 10.18
C ASN A 59 -2.14 11.17 9.83
N LEU A 60 -2.55 10.96 8.58
CA LEU A 60 -2.84 9.62 8.07
C LEU A 60 -1.54 8.88 7.80
N ASN A 61 -1.51 7.58 8.10
CA ASN A 61 -0.31 6.74 7.94
C ASN A 61 -0.48 5.65 6.87
N THR A 62 -1.65 5.56 6.27
CA THR A 62 -1.99 4.58 5.23
C THR A 62 -2.95 5.25 4.23
N VAL A 63 -2.75 4.97 2.95
CA VAL A 63 -3.66 5.40 1.89
C VAL A 63 -4.17 4.16 1.17
N LEU A 64 -5.48 4.05 1.02
CA LEU A 64 -6.13 3.07 0.16
C LEU A 64 -6.40 3.74 -1.19
N MET A 65 -5.72 3.26 -2.22
CA MET A 65 -5.76 3.81 -3.58
C MET A 65 -6.28 2.76 -4.56
N PRO A 66 -7.20 3.11 -5.48
CA PRO A 66 -7.57 2.22 -6.56
C PRO A 66 -6.43 2.06 -7.57
N VAL A 67 -6.17 0.82 -7.99
CA VAL A 67 -5.33 0.50 -9.14
C VAL A 67 -6.21 -0.28 -10.11
N ALA A 68 -6.58 0.35 -11.22
CA ALA A 68 -7.47 -0.26 -12.19
C ALA A 68 -6.72 -1.25 -13.08
N TRP A 69 -7.37 -2.33 -13.50
CA TRP A 69 -6.76 -3.33 -14.39
C TRP A 69 -6.39 -2.68 -15.73
N GLU A 70 -7.29 -1.90 -16.31
CA GLU A 70 -7.05 -1.21 -17.59
C GLU A 70 -5.92 -0.18 -17.53
N GLN A 71 -5.53 0.26 -16.33
CA GLN A 71 -4.38 1.14 -16.14
C GLN A 71 -3.06 0.37 -16.21
N ILE A 72 -3.02 -0.82 -15.58
CA ILE A 72 -1.80 -1.64 -15.57
C ILE A 72 -1.66 -2.53 -16.80
N GLU A 73 -2.75 -2.84 -17.49
CA GLU A 73 -2.78 -3.65 -18.71
C GLU A 73 -3.77 -3.04 -19.72
N PRO A 74 -3.39 -1.94 -20.39
CA PRO A 74 -4.27 -1.27 -21.36
C PRO A 74 -4.55 -2.12 -22.61
N GLN A 75 -3.69 -3.09 -22.90
CA GLN A 75 -3.83 -4.10 -23.94
C GLN A 75 -3.37 -5.43 -23.38
N GLU A 76 -4.11 -6.52 -23.65
CA GLU A 76 -3.78 -7.86 -23.16
C GLU A 76 -2.31 -8.22 -23.48
N GLY A 77 -1.56 -8.61 -22.45
CA GLY A 77 -0.13 -8.92 -22.50
C GLY A 77 0.81 -7.71 -22.48
N ILE A 78 0.30 -6.48 -22.51
CA ILE A 78 1.09 -5.24 -22.42
C ILE A 78 0.88 -4.60 -21.05
N VAL A 79 1.88 -4.72 -20.18
CA VAL A 79 1.82 -4.22 -18.81
C VAL A 79 2.55 -2.87 -18.69
N ASP A 80 1.94 -1.90 -18.02
CA ASP A 80 2.50 -0.58 -17.72
C ASP A 80 2.28 -0.20 -16.24
N PHE A 81 3.36 -0.13 -15.46
CA PHE A 81 3.29 0.27 -14.04
C PHE A 81 3.73 1.71 -13.79
N ASN A 82 4.05 2.51 -14.81
CA ASN A 82 4.66 3.84 -14.62
C ASN A 82 3.86 4.75 -13.68
N ILE A 83 2.52 4.71 -13.76
CA ILE A 83 1.67 5.49 -12.86
C ILE A 83 1.79 4.94 -11.43
N LEU A 84 1.66 3.63 -11.24
CA LEU A 84 1.75 3.00 -9.92
C LEU A 84 3.12 3.23 -9.27
N ASP A 85 4.20 3.13 -10.04
CA ASP A 85 5.56 3.34 -9.57
C ASP A 85 5.76 4.76 -9.02
N HIS A 86 5.25 5.78 -9.73
CA HIS A 86 5.29 7.16 -9.25
C HIS A 86 4.51 7.34 -7.94
N TRP A 87 3.33 6.73 -7.83
CA TRP A 87 2.54 6.75 -6.58
C TRP A 87 3.29 6.10 -5.41
N ILE A 88 3.98 4.98 -5.64
CA ILE A 88 4.80 4.32 -4.62
C ILE A 88 5.99 5.20 -4.23
N ASP A 89 6.64 5.86 -5.20
CA ASP A 89 7.80 6.70 -4.94
C ASP A 89 7.45 7.94 -4.12
N VAL A 90 6.30 8.57 -4.37
CA VAL A 90 5.83 9.71 -3.55
C VAL A 90 5.37 9.27 -2.14
N ALA A 91 4.95 8.01 -1.98
CA ALA A 91 4.52 7.47 -0.69
C ALA A 91 5.66 7.07 0.26
N ARG A 92 6.89 6.93 -0.25
CA ARG A 92 8.10 6.56 0.50
C ARG A 92 8.68 7.75 1.27
#